data_AF-A0A2E4PEA6-F1
#
_entry.id   AF-A0A2E4PEA6-F1
#
_cell.length_a   1.000
_cell.length_b   1.000
_cell.length_c   1.000
_cell.angle_alpha   90.00
_cell.angle_beta   90.00
_cell.angle_gamma   90.00
#
_symmetry.space_group_name_H-M   'P 1'
#
loop_
_entity.id
_entity.type
_entity.pdbx_description
1 polymer ?
#
loop_
_entity_poly.entity_id
_entity_poly.type
_entity_poly.pdbx_seq_one_letter_code
_entity_poly.pdbx_strand_id
1 'polypeptide(L)' 'MKKYIFITAEGDTTAPNSLCIVNNMQVIGIIEGVNNVDEAKHKLLDENKWIINAGFNTQSFIAYEIV' A
#
# COMPACT_ATOMS: atom_id res chain seq x y z
N MET A 1 -17.75 -8.51 5.67
CA MET A 1 -16.43 -8.61 5.02
C MET A 1 -15.66 -7.34 5.31
N LYS A 2 -14.34 -7.44 5.46
CA LYS A 2 -13.47 -6.32 5.84
C LYS A 2 -12.90 -5.61 4.62
N LYS A 3 -12.37 -4.43 4.86
CA LYS A 3 -11.65 -3.59 3.90
C LYS A 3 -10.32 -3.16 4.50
N TYR A 4 -9.25 -3.19 3.72
CA TYR A 4 -7.91 -2.81 4.13
C TYR A 4 -7.28 -1.82 3.16
N ILE A 5 -6.50 -0.88 3.68
CA ILE A 5 -5.60 -0.03 2.92
C ILE A 5 -4.16 -0.40 3.23
N PHE A 6 -3.36 -0.58 2.18
CA PHE A 6 -1.93 -0.84 2.28
C PHE A 6 -1.15 0.40 1.90
N ILE A 7 -0.24 0.81 2.77
CA ILE A 7 0.64 1.95 2.54
C ILE A 7 2.11 1.56 2.67
N THR A 8 2.98 2.28 1.98
CA THR A 8 4.44 2.12 2.08
C THR A 8 5.13 3.48 2.17
N ALA A 9 6.28 3.50 2.84
CA ALA A 9 7.22 4.61 2.85
C ALA A 9 8.32 4.45 1.78
N GLU A 10 8.28 3.38 0.97
CA GLU A 10 9.16 3.23 -0.19
C GLU A 10 8.75 4.13 -1.35
N GLY A 11 9.71 4.44 -2.23
CA GLY A 11 9.54 5.37 -3.33
C GLY A 11 9.71 6.83 -2.90
N ASP A 12 9.23 7.73 -3.75
CA ASP A 12 9.37 9.18 -3.57
C ASP A 12 8.00 9.86 -3.66
N THR A 13 7.75 10.84 -2.79
CA THR A 13 6.58 11.72 -2.86
C THR A 13 7.02 13.13 -3.21
N THR A 14 6.42 13.68 -4.27
CA THR A 14 6.67 15.06 -4.69
C THR A 14 5.57 15.97 -4.12
N ALA A 15 5.97 16.98 -3.35
CA ALA A 15 5.05 17.99 -2.87
C ALA A 15 4.55 18.88 -4.03
N PRO A 16 3.28 19.34 -4.03
CA PRO A 16 2.78 20.30 -5.01
C PRO A 16 3.57 21.62 -5.02
N ASN A 17 4.11 22.00 -3.85
CA ASN A 17 5.05 23.10 -3.69
C ASN A 17 6.44 22.54 -3.41
N SER A 18 7.39 22.75 -4.34
CA SER A 18 8.76 22.24 -4.24
C SER A 18 9.58 22.85 -3.09
N LEU A 19 9.10 23.92 -2.46
CA LEU A 19 9.71 24.51 -1.27
C LEU A 19 9.32 23.79 0.03
N CYS A 20 8.36 22.87 -0.02
CA CYS A 20 7.90 22.11 1.13
C CYS A 20 8.46 20.68 1.11
N ILE A 21 9.14 20.28 2.19
CA ILE A 21 9.53 18.88 2.41
C ILE A 21 8.32 18.13 2.98
N VAL A 22 7.97 17.01 2.35
CA VAL A 22 6.90 16.13 2.82
C VAL A 22 7.45 14.74 3.10
N ASN A 23 6.89 14.09 4.12
CA ASN A 23 7.21 12.68 4.39
C ASN A 23 6.58 11.81 3.30
N ASN A 24 7.32 10.78 2.86
CA ASN A 24 6.79 9.80 1.94
C ASN A 24 5.88 8.81 2.68
N MET A 25 4.63 8.71 2.21
CA MET A 25 3.70 7.65 2.62
C MET A 25 2.64 7.51 1.54
N GLN A 26 2.68 6.41 0.80
CA GLN A 26 1.88 6.21 -0.41
C GLN A 26 0.95 5.03 -0.28
N VAL A 27 -0.25 5.14 -0.86
CA VAL A 27 -1.20 4.04 -0.96
C VAL A 27 -0.78 3.11 -2.09
N ILE A 28 -0.53 1.85 -1.76
CA ILE A 28 -0.19 0.79 -2.73
C ILE A 28 -1.45 0.06 -3.20
N GLY A 29 -2.48 -0.01 -2.36
CA GLY A 29 -3.76 -0.55 -2.77
C GLY A 29 -4.79 -0.57 -1.67
N ILE A 30 -6.04 -0.78 -2.07
CA ILE A 30 -7.20 -0.92 -1.20
C ILE A 30 -7.87 -2.24 -1.56
N ILE A 31 -8.04 -3.10 -0.57
CA ILE A 31 -8.59 -4.45 -0.76
C ILE A 31 -9.87 -4.59 0.03
N GLU A 32 -10.90 -5.10 -0.62
CA GLU A 32 -12.23 -5.32 -0.07
C GLU A 32 -12.66 -6.78 -0.19
N GLY A 33 -13.64 -7.15 0.63
CA GLY A 33 -14.27 -8.47 0.51
C GLY A 33 -13.45 -9.60 1.12
N VAL A 34 -12.65 -9.32 2.13
CA VAL A 34 -11.72 -10.28 2.76
C VAL A 34 -12.02 -10.47 4.25
N ASN A 35 -11.53 -11.55 4.85
CA ASN A 35 -11.79 -11.89 6.26
C ASN A 35 -10.71 -11.35 7.21
N ASN A 36 -9.48 -11.18 6.72
CA ASN A 36 -8.33 -10.74 7.52
C ASN A 36 -7.26 -10.05 6.65
N VAL A 37 -6.22 -9.52 7.31
CA VAL A 37 -5.13 -8.78 6.67
C VAL A 37 -4.24 -9.65 5.78
N ASP A 38 -4.05 -10.93 6.12
CA ASP A 38 -3.20 -11.84 5.33
C ASP A 38 -3.87 -12.16 3.99
N GLU A 39 -5.17 -12.46 4.01
CA GLU A 39 -5.99 -12.62 2.80
C GLU A 39 -5.98 -11.33 1.96
N ALA A 40 -6.08 -10.18 2.61
CA ALA A 40 -5.99 -8.88 1.94
C ALA A 40 -4.63 -8.69 1.25
N LYS A 41 -3.53 -9.08 1.90
CA LYS A 41 -2.18 -8.97 1.37
C LYS A 41 -1.96 -9.92 0.19
N HIS A 42 -2.43 -11.17 0.29
CA HIS A 42 -2.36 -12.11 -0.82
C HIS A 42 -3.13 -11.59 -2.03
N LYS A 43 -4.38 -11.15 -1.83
CA LYS A 43 -5.21 -10.57 -2.89
C LYS A 43 -4.57 -9.34 -3.52
N LEU A 44 -3.98 -8.44 -2.72
CA LEU A 44 -3.21 -7.29 -3.22
C LEU A 44 -2.11 -7.72 -4.19
N LEU A 45 -1.25 -8.65 -3.78
CA LEU A 45 -0.09 -9.09 -4.57
C LEU A 45 -0.47 -9.96 -5.78
N ASP A 46 -1.63 -10.61 -5.74
CA ASP A 46 -2.16 -11.37 -6.87
C ASP A 46 -2.78 -10.48 -7.94
N GLU A 47 -3.54 -9.48 -7.55
CA GLU A 47 -4.17 -8.53 -8.46
C GLU A 47 -3.16 -7.48 -9.00
N ASN A 48 -2.06 -7.25 -8.29
CA ASN A 48 -1.09 -6.18 -8.60
C ASN A 48 0.34 -6.72 -8.74
N LYS A 49 0.58 -7.58 -9.74
CA LYS A 49 1.92 -8.13 -10.02
C LYS A 49 2.99 -7.05 -10.28
N TRP A 50 2.59 -5.84 -10.68
CA TRP A 50 3.49 -4.70 -10.84
C TRP A 50 4.25 -4.34 -9.55
N ILE A 51 3.67 -4.58 -8.36
CA ILE A 51 4.30 -4.27 -7.07
C ILE A 51 5.61 -5.05 -6.93
N ILE A 52 5.56 -6.35 -7.24
CA ILE A 52 6.73 -7.23 -7.18
C ILE A 52 7.70 -6.89 -8.31
N ASN A 53 7.19 -6.65 -9.52
CA ASN A 53 8.02 -6.32 -10.68
C ASN A 53 8.78 -4.99 -10.51
N ALA A 54 8.20 -4.03 -9.78
CA ALA A 54 8.83 -2.76 -9.45
C ALA A 54 9.82 -2.86 -8.28
N GLY A 55 9.91 -4.00 -7.61
CA GLY A 55 10.91 -4.27 -6.56
C GLY A 55 10.53 -3.78 -5.17
N PHE A 56 9.25 -3.47 -4.90
CA PHE A 56 8.81 -3.06 -3.56
C PHE A 56 9.04 -4.17 -2.53
N ASN A 57 9.55 -3.80 -1.34
CA ASN A 57 9.63 -4.74 -0.23
C ASN A 57 8.24 -4.92 0.41
N THR A 58 7.51 -5.93 -0.04
CA THR A 58 6.15 -6.24 0.47
C THR A 58 6.07 -6.53 1.97
N GLN A 59 7.19 -6.75 2.66
CA GLN A 59 7.22 -6.89 4.13
C GLN A 59 7.19 -5.55 4.85
N SER A 60 7.54 -4.44 4.18
CA SER A 60 7.54 -3.09 4.75
C SER A 60 6.13 -2.47 4.78
N PHE A 61 5.17 -3.06 4.06
CA PHE A 61 3.83 -2.50 3.93
C PHE A 61 3.10 -2.47 5.27
N ILE A 62 2.49 -1.31 5.54
CA ILE A 62 1.62 -1.11 6.68
C ILE A 62 0.18 -1.30 6.20
N ALA A 63 -0.60 -2.09 6.94
CA ALA A 63 -2.00 -2.34 6.63
C ALA A 63 -2.91 -1.77 7.73
N TYR A 64 -3.93 -1.02 7.33
CA TYR A 64 -4.98 -0.55 8.22
C TYR A 64 -6.34 -1.08 7.76
N GLU A 65 -7.15 -1.54 8.71
CA GLU A 65 -8.56 -1.86 8.45
C GLU A 65 -9.34 -0.55 8.29
N ILE A 66 -10.16 -0.46 7.25
CA ILE A 66 -11.09 0.66 7.03
C ILE A 66 -12.45 0.23 7.61
N VAL A 67 -12.91 0.98 8.62
CA VAL A 67 -14.18 0.78 9.33
C VAL A 67 -15.24 1.74 8.81
#